data_AF-A0A7R9WUM0-F1
#
_entry.id   AF-A0A7R9WUM0-F1
#
_cell.length_a   1.000
_cell.length_b   1.000
_cell.length_c   1.000
_cell.angle_alpha   90.00
_cell.angle_beta   90.00
_cell.angle_gamma   90.00
#
_symmetry.space_group_name_H-M   'P 1'
#
loop_
_entity.id
_entity.type
_entity.pdbx_description
1 polymer ?
#
loop_
_entity_poly.entity_id
_entity_poly.type
_entity_poly.pdbx_seq_one_letter_code
_entity_poly.pdbx_strand_id
1 'polypeptide(L)'
;APTADELKMRKDAASVANETHKNSKLGTPSSHAFSSDVQAAQSIAATLHDHTYGITSDPLTHFACAFSALIHDVDHAGVPNAQLVKENTRISKIYHNRSVAEQNSLVLAWDMFMMDEYADLRSCICGSFDELDR
;
A
#
# COMPACT_ATOMS: atom_id res chain seq x y z
N ALA A 1 -19.64 -26.17 52.84
CA ALA A 1 -19.23 -24.85 53.37
C ALA A 1 -17.71 -24.83 53.42
N PRO A 2 -17.04 -23.76 52.94
CA PRO A 2 -15.58 -23.71 52.92
C PRO A 2 -15.04 -23.77 54.36
N THR A 3 -13.92 -24.48 54.55
CA THR A 3 -13.29 -24.68 55.87
C THR A 3 -12.58 -23.40 56.32
N ALA A 4 -12.35 -23.26 57.63
CA ALA A 4 -11.74 -22.07 58.22
C ALA A 4 -10.35 -21.73 57.64
N ASP A 5 -9.61 -22.73 57.14
CA ASP A 5 -8.32 -22.56 56.49
C ASP A 5 -8.42 -21.97 55.08
N GLU A 6 -9.48 -22.30 54.31
CA GLU A 6 -9.73 -21.70 52.99
C GLU A 6 -10.10 -20.21 53.09
N LEU A 7 -10.78 -19.82 54.17
CA LEU A 7 -11.09 -18.42 54.46
C LEU A 7 -9.85 -17.61 54.90
N LYS A 8 -8.86 -18.25 55.52
CA LYS A 8 -7.61 -17.61 55.94
C LYS A 8 -6.68 -17.38 54.75
N MET A 9 -6.52 -18.37 53.87
CA MET A 9 -5.74 -18.22 52.63
C MET A 9 -6.31 -17.13 51.70
N ARG A 10 -7.64 -17.00 51.62
CA ARG A 10 -8.28 -15.93 50.83
C ARG A 10 -8.07 -14.53 51.41
N LYS A 11 -7.93 -14.39 52.73
CA LYS A 11 -7.64 -13.10 53.37
C LYS A 11 -6.19 -12.67 53.18
N ASP A 12 -5.26 -13.63 53.23
CA ASP A 12 -3.83 -13.35 53.03
C ASP A 12 -3.54 -12.95 51.57
N ALA A 13 -4.21 -13.59 50.59
CA ALA A 13 -4.12 -13.20 49.18
C ALA A 13 -4.68 -11.78 48.90
N ALA A 14 -5.74 -11.37 49.61
CA ALA A 14 -6.32 -10.03 49.47
C ALA A 14 -5.43 -8.93 50.08
N SER A 15 -4.63 -9.25 51.11
CA SER A 15 -3.67 -8.30 51.71
C SER A 15 -2.49 -8.03 50.76
N VAL A 16 -1.99 -9.06 50.08
CA VAL A 16 -0.87 -8.93 49.13
C VAL A 16 -1.26 -8.14 47.88
N ALA A 17 -2.50 -8.29 47.39
CA ALA A 17 -3.01 -7.51 46.25
C ALA A 17 -3.15 -6.01 46.54
N ASN A 18 -3.36 -5.63 47.81
CA ASN A 18 -3.55 -4.23 48.21
C ASN A 18 -2.23 -3.48 48.46
N GLU A 19 -1.11 -4.19 48.58
CA GLU A 19 0.22 -3.61 48.77
C GLU A 19 0.92 -3.29 47.45
N THR A 20 0.57 -4.01 46.37
CA THR A 20 1.01 -3.71 44.99
C THR A 20 0.46 -2.39 44.43
N HIS A 21 -0.55 -1.79 45.06
CA HIS A 21 -1.15 -0.52 44.59
C HIS A 21 -0.49 0.74 45.19
N LYS A 22 0.47 0.61 46.12
CA LYS A 22 1.09 1.76 46.80
C LYS A 22 2.46 2.20 46.26
N ASN A 23 3.06 1.46 45.33
CA ASN A 23 4.41 1.72 44.81
C ASN A 23 4.50 2.03 43.31
N SER A 24 3.49 2.65 42.71
CA SER A 24 3.59 3.25 41.36
C SER A 24 3.42 4.76 41.42
N LYS A 25 4.26 5.43 42.21
CA LYS A 25 4.47 6.88 42.09
C LYS A 25 5.50 7.14 40.98
N LEU A 26 5.20 6.69 39.75
CA LEU A 26 5.84 7.20 38.55
C LEU A 26 4.92 8.31 38.04
N GLY A 27 5.43 9.54 38.01
CA GLY A 27 4.65 10.73 37.69
C GLY A 27 3.83 10.56 36.42
N THR A 28 2.55 10.89 36.51
CA THR A 28 1.66 11.00 35.36
C THR A 28 2.25 12.02 34.38
N PRO A 29 2.58 11.67 33.13
CA PRO A 29 2.76 12.69 32.12
C PRO A 29 1.40 13.36 31.92
N SER A 30 1.38 14.69 31.97
CA SER A 30 0.19 15.50 31.71
C SER A 30 -0.47 15.03 30.40
N SER A 31 -1.77 14.75 30.42
CA SER A 31 -2.56 14.32 29.26
C SER A 31 -2.46 15.29 28.06
N HIS A 32 -2.09 16.55 28.33
CA HIS A 32 -1.80 17.55 27.31
C HIS A 32 -0.49 17.30 26.54
N ALA A 33 0.55 16.75 27.18
CA ALA A 33 1.85 16.51 26.55
C ALA A 33 1.82 15.30 25.60
N PHE A 34 1.09 14.25 25.98
CA PHE A 34 0.91 13.06 25.13
C PHE A 34 0.09 13.38 23.85
N SER A 35 -0.87 14.30 23.95
CA SER A 35 -1.68 14.74 22.81
C SER A 35 -0.92 15.65 21.84
N SER A 36 0.00 16.48 22.32
CA SER A 36 0.79 17.38 21.46
C SER A 36 1.82 16.62 20.64
N ASP A 37 2.43 15.58 21.21
CA ASP A 37 3.43 14.77 20.50
C ASP A 37 2.79 13.92 19.39
N VAL A 38 1.59 13.40 19.62
CA VAL A 38 0.78 12.70 18.60
C VAL A 38 0.34 13.66 17.49
N GLN A 39 -0.08 14.89 17.83
CA GLN A 39 -0.42 15.91 16.83
C GLN A 39 0.78 16.40 16.02
N ALA A 40 1.96 16.54 16.64
CA ALA A 40 3.19 16.89 15.96
C ALA A 40 3.63 15.79 14.99
N ALA A 41 3.54 14.52 15.41
CA ALA A 41 3.82 13.38 14.53
C ALA A 41 2.85 13.27 13.36
N GLN A 42 1.55 13.52 13.59
CA GLN A 42 0.53 13.56 12.53
C GLN A 42 0.76 14.73 11.56
N SER A 43 1.16 15.90 12.07
CA SER A 43 1.52 17.06 11.26
C SER A 43 2.74 16.78 10.38
N ILE A 44 3.79 16.18 10.93
CA ILE A 44 4.98 15.77 10.15
C ILE A 44 4.60 14.73 9.08
N ALA A 45 3.77 13.73 9.42
CA ALA A 45 3.30 12.74 8.47
C ALA A 45 2.44 13.34 7.34
N ALA A 46 1.61 14.35 7.65
CA ALA A 46 0.83 15.09 6.67
C ALA A 46 1.73 15.92 5.74
N THR A 47 2.74 16.60 6.28
CA THR A 47 3.72 17.38 5.48
C THR A 47 4.58 16.46 4.61
N LEU A 48 4.97 15.29 5.10
CA LEU A 48 5.74 14.31 4.31
C LEU A 48 4.90 13.73 3.14
N HIS A 49 3.59 13.56 3.35
CA HIS A 49 2.64 13.15 2.32
C HIS A 49 2.47 14.20 1.22
N ASP A 50 2.46 15.48 1.59
CA ASP A 50 2.27 16.62 0.67
C ASP A 50 3.42 16.71 -0.34
N HIS A 51 4.66 16.48 0.11
CA HIS A 51 5.84 16.55 -0.75
C HIS A 51 6.00 15.38 -1.72
N THR A 52 5.26 14.28 -1.53
CA THR A 52 5.30 13.14 -2.45
C THR A 52 4.01 12.98 -3.26
N TYR A 53 3.12 13.98 -3.24
CA TYR A 53 1.80 13.93 -3.89
C TYR A 53 0.98 12.68 -3.53
N GLY A 54 1.20 12.10 -2.34
CA GLY A 54 0.60 10.83 -1.93
C GLY A 54 1.16 9.57 -2.61
N ILE A 55 2.12 9.67 -3.55
CA ILE A 55 2.71 8.54 -4.28
C ILE A 55 3.37 7.55 -3.32
N THR A 56 4.09 8.01 -2.30
CA THR A 56 4.75 7.14 -1.30
C THR A 56 3.82 6.45 -0.33
N SER A 57 2.55 6.80 -0.37
CA SER A 57 1.58 6.40 0.63
C SER A 57 0.38 5.66 0.06
N ASP A 58 0.23 5.66 -1.27
CA ASP A 58 -0.73 4.84 -1.99
C ASP A 58 -0.06 3.57 -2.54
N PRO A 59 -0.31 2.40 -1.94
CA PRO A 59 0.26 1.13 -2.41
C PRO A 59 -0.13 0.81 -3.86
N LEU A 60 -1.29 1.27 -4.34
CA LEU A 60 -1.72 1.05 -5.71
C LEU A 60 -0.86 1.85 -6.69
N THR A 61 -0.54 3.10 -6.38
CA THR A 61 0.41 3.91 -7.17
C THR A 61 1.80 3.28 -7.21
N HIS A 62 2.29 2.73 -6.09
CA HIS A 62 3.56 1.98 -6.09
C HIS A 62 3.53 0.77 -7.00
N PHE A 63 2.47 -0.03 -6.90
CA PHE A 63 2.26 -1.16 -7.79
C PHE A 63 2.21 -0.70 -9.26
N ALA A 64 1.45 0.34 -9.57
CA ALA A 64 1.33 0.88 -10.92
C ALA A 64 2.69 1.33 -11.51
N CYS A 65 3.54 1.99 -10.71
CA CYS A 65 4.89 2.35 -11.12
C CYS A 65 5.77 1.13 -11.40
N ALA A 66 5.77 0.14 -10.50
CA ALA A 66 6.55 -1.08 -10.67
C ALA A 66 6.06 -1.90 -11.88
N PHE A 67 4.75 -2.03 -12.04
CA PHE A 67 4.12 -2.70 -13.16
C PHE A 67 4.43 -2.00 -14.48
N SER A 68 4.32 -0.67 -14.54
CA SER A 68 4.71 0.12 -15.72
C SER A 68 6.15 -0.14 -16.13
N ALA A 69 7.08 -0.17 -15.17
CA ALA A 69 8.48 -0.48 -15.44
C ALA A 69 8.68 -1.90 -15.99
N LEU A 70 7.90 -2.87 -15.51
CA LEU A 70 7.95 -4.25 -15.99
C LEU A 70 7.49 -4.37 -17.46
N ILE A 71 6.46 -3.62 -17.84
CA ILE A 71 5.82 -3.77 -19.17
C ILE A 71 6.30 -2.77 -20.23
N HIS A 72 7.04 -1.71 -19.86
CA HIS A 72 7.28 -0.56 -20.74
C HIS A 72 7.88 -0.90 -22.12
N ASP A 73 8.73 -1.93 -22.19
CA ASP A 73 9.47 -2.34 -23.38
C ASP A 73 9.12 -3.75 -23.86
N VAL A 74 7.93 -4.28 -23.53
CA VAL A 74 7.50 -5.58 -24.03
C VAL A 74 7.37 -5.54 -25.57
N ASP A 75 7.92 -6.56 -26.25
CA ASP A 75 7.99 -6.64 -27.72
C ASP A 75 8.75 -5.48 -28.41
N HIS A 76 9.70 -4.84 -27.70
CA HIS A 76 10.54 -3.81 -28.30
C HIS A 76 11.47 -4.40 -29.38
N ALA A 77 11.37 -3.91 -30.63
CA ALA A 77 12.07 -4.43 -31.81
C ALA A 77 13.60 -4.14 -31.87
N GLY A 78 14.15 -3.50 -30.84
CA GLY A 78 15.56 -3.10 -30.76
C GLY A 78 15.93 -1.90 -31.63
N VAL A 79 14.95 -1.21 -32.22
CA VAL A 79 15.12 -0.02 -33.06
C VAL A 79 14.22 1.12 -32.58
N PRO A 80 14.63 2.39 -32.73
CA PRO A 80 13.84 3.52 -32.27
C PRO A 80 12.58 3.74 -33.13
N ASN A 81 11.57 4.44 -32.57
CA ASN A 81 10.34 4.81 -33.26
C ASN A 81 10.56 5.47 -34.63
N ALA A 82 11.60 6.31 -34.78
CA ALA A 82 11.93 6.94 -36.05
C ALA A 82 12.23 5.91 -37.16
N GLN A 83 12.87 4.79 -36.82
CA GLN A 83 13.15 3.71 -37.76
C GLN A 83 11.86 2.94 -38.11
N LEU A 84 11.04 2.61 -37.11
CA LEU A 84 9.75 1.92 -37.32
C LEU A 84 8.83 2.71 -38.28
N VAL A 85 8.77 4.03 -38.10
CA VAL A 85 7.98 4.94 -38.96
C VAL A 85 8.57 5.01 -40.37
N LYS A 86 9.89 5.11 -40.48
CA LYS A 86 10.60 5.16 -41.76
C LYS A 86 10.40 3.87 -42.57
N GLU A 87 10.41 2.73 -41.90
CA GLU A 87 10.16 1.41 -42.51
C GLU A 87 8.67 1.14 -42.78
N ASN A 88 7.78 2.06 -42.39
CA ASN A 88 6.34 1.98 -42.60
C ASN A 88 5.74 0.66 -42.09
N THR A 89 6.19 0.23 -40.90
CA THR A 89 5.73 -1.01 -40.27
C THR A 89 4.22 -0.98 -40.04
N ARG A 90 3.61 -2.17 -39.90
CA ARG A 90 2.17 -2.29 -39.63
C ARG A 90 1.76 -1.51 -38.37
N ILE A 91 2.53 -1.64 -37.28
CA ILE A 91 2.26 -0.96 -36.01
C ILE A 91 2.39 0.57 -36.13
N SER A 92 3.30 1.07 -36.97
CA SER A 92 3.40 2.51 -37.24
C SER A 92 2.13 3.10 -37.88
N LYS A 93 1.48 2.33 -38.77
CA LYS A 93 0.20 2.73 -39.37
C LYS A 93 -0.93 2.73 -38.35
N ILE A 94 -1.02 1.69 -37.52
CA ILE A 94 -2.03 1.53 -36.47
C ILE A 94 -1.94 2.70 -35.47
N TYR A 95 -0.72 3.00 -35.02
CA TYR A 95 -0.47 4.03 -34.01
C TYR A 95 -0.20 5.43 -34.59
N HIS A 96 -0.51 5.64 -35.88
CA HIS A 96 -0.37 6.93 -36.56
C HIS A 96 0.99 7.61 -36.34
N ASN A 97 2.06 6.82 -36.38
CA ASN A 97 3.45 7.25 -36.21
C ASN A 97 3.77 7.97 -34.88
N ARG A 98 2.93 7.83 -33.84
CA ARG A 98 3.20 8.39 -32.51
C ARG A 98 3.42 7.28 -31.52
N SER A 99 4.47 7.38 -30.70
CA SER A 99 4.75 6.47 -29.59
C SER A 99 4.51 5.00 -29.97
N VAL A 100 5.06 4.57 -31.12
CA VAL A 100 4.67 3.34 -31.79
C VAL A 100 5.05 2.12 -30.95
N ALA A 101 6.28 2.09 -30.45
CA ALA A 101 6.77 1.04 -29.56
C ALA A 101 6.02 1.06 -28.22
N GLU A 102 5.85 2.23 -27.61
CA GLU A 102 5.24 2.37 -26.29
C GLU A 102 3.75 1.96 -26.30
N GLN A 103 3.00 2.32 -27.34
CA GLN A 103 1.62 1.86 -27.50
C GLN A 103 1.53 0.36 -27.76
N ASN A 104 2.46 -0.21 -28.55
CA ASN A 104 2.54 -1.65 -28.76
C ASN A 104 2.76 -2.38 -27.44
N SER A 105 3.73 -1.91 -26.63
CA SER A 105 4.01 -2.47 -25.31
C SER A 105 2.77 -2.47 -24.42
N LEU A 106 2.06 -1.33 -24.35
CA LEU A 106 0.86 -1.20 -23.52
C LEU A 106 -0.29 -2.12 -23.97
N VAL A 107 -0.57 -2.18 -25.28
CA VAL A 107 -1.65 -3.03 -25.80
C VAL A 107 -1.36 -4.50 -25.53
N LEU A 108 -0.14 -4.97 -25.80
CA LEU A 108 0.24 -6.36 -25.54
C LEU A 108 0.19 -6.71 -24.06
N ALA A 109 0.67 -5.81 -23.20
CA ALA A 109 0.59 -6.01 -21.76
C ALA A 109 -0.85 -6.04 -21.25
N TRP A 110 -1.74 -5.20 -21.80
CA TRP A 110 -3.15 -5.20 -21.46
C TRP A 110 -3.86 -6.48 -21.92
N ASP A 111 -3.60 -6.93 -23.14
CA ASP A 111 -4.14 -8.18 -23.67
C ASP A 111 -3.71 -9.38 -22.80
N MET A 112 -2.45 -9.43 -22.38
CA MET A 112 -1.95 -10.44 -21.45
C MET A 112 -2.60 -10.32 -20.07
N PHE A 113 -2.74 -9.10 -19.55
CA PHE A 113 -3.37 -8.84 -18.26
C PHE A 113 -4.83 -9.28 -18.21
N MET A 114 -5.54 -9.33 -19.34
CA MET A 114 -6.93 -9.77 -19.44
C MET A 114 -7.12 -11.29 -19.52
N MET A 115 -6.05 -12.07 -19.67
CA MET A 115 -6.13 -13.54 -19.71
C MET A 115 -6.60 -14.12 -18.37
N ASP A 116 -7.30 -15.26 -18.38
CA ASP A 116 -7.91 -15.87 -17.19
C ASP A 116 -6.90 -16.19 -16.08
N GLU A 117 -5.65 -16.47 -16.44
CA GLU A 117 -4.53 -16.75 -15.54
C GLU A 117 -4.22 -15.58 -14.59
N TYR A 118 -4.64 -14.36 -14.92
CA TYR A 118 -4.45 -13.16 -14.11
C TYR A 118 -5.74 -12.68 -13.42
N ALA A 119 -6.80 -13.48 -13.40
CA ALA A 119 -8.08 -13.09 -12.77
C ALA A 119 -7.94 -12.69 -11.29
N ASP A 120 -7.12 -13.42 -10.53
CA ASP A 120 -6.86 -13.11 -9.11
C ASP A 120 -6.12 -11.77 -8.96
N LEU A 121 -5.18 -11.47 -9.86
CA LEU A 121 -4.47 -10.19 -9.87
C LEU A 121 -5.43 -9.04 -10.18
N ARG A 122 -6.31 -9.20 -11.18
CA ARG A 122 -7.36 -8.22 -11.50
C ARG A 122 -8.30 -8.01 -10.32
N SER A 123 -8.72 -9.07 -9.64
CA SER A 123 -9.58 -8.97 -8.45
C SER A 123 -8.90 -8.29 -7.27
N CYS A 124 -7.56 -8.34 -7.17
CA CYS A 124 -6.82 -7.62 -6.14
C CYS A 124 -6.69 -6.12 -6.43
N ILE A 125 -6.59 -5.76 -7.71
CA ILE A 125 -6.34 -4.37 -8.15
C ILE A 125 -7.64 -3.59 -8.34
N CYS A 126 -8.68 -4.24 -8.87
CA CYS A 126 -9.97 -3.62 -9.16
C CYS A 126 -10.97 -3.97 -8.07
N GLY A 127 -11.48 -2.97 -7.36
CA GLY A 127 -12.44 -3.13 -6.28
C GLY A 127 -13.85 -3.51 -6.77
N SER A 128 -14.11 -3.37 -8.07
CA SER A 128 -15.36 -3.79 -8.71
C SER A 128 -15.15 -4.13 -10.19
N PHE A 129 -16.10 -4.86 -10.77
CA PHE A 129 -16.12 -5.12 -12.22
C PHE A 129 -16.22 -3.84 -13.05
N ASP A 130 -16.92 -2.81 -12.56
CA ASP A 130 -17.08 -1.52 -13.26
C ASP A 130 -15.74 -0.77 -13.40
N GLU A 131 -14.77 -1.04 -12.53
CA GLU A 131 -13.41 -0.47 -12.66
C GLU A 131 -12.58 -1.16 -13.75
N LEU A 132 -12.97 -2.38 -14.16
CA LEU A 132 -12.29 -3.14 -15.21
C LEU A 132 -12.69 -2.69 -16.63
N ASP A 133 -13.92 -2.18 -16.77
CA ASP A 133 -14.54 -1.78 -18.04
C ASP A 133 -14.25 -0.32 -18.46
N ARG A 134 -13.35 0.38 -17.74
CA ARG A 134 -12.95 1.77 -18.02
C ARG A 134 -11.87 1.86 -19.10
#